data_AF-A0A6P2ZR01-F1
#
_entry.id   AF-A0A6P2ZR01-F1
#
_cell.length_a   1.000
_cell.length_b   1.000
_cell.length_c   1.000
_cell.angle_alpha   90.00
_cell.angle_beta   90.00
_cell.angle_gamma   90.00
#
_symmetry.space_group_name_H-M   'P 1'
#
loop_
_entity.id
_entity.type
_entity.pdbx_description
1 polymer ?
#
loop_
_entity_poly.entity_id
_entity_poly.type
_entity_poly.pdbx_seq_one_letter_code
_entity_poly.pdbx_strand_id
1 'polypeptide(L)' 'MKCPACGAAQLIRDTRDIPYPGQDHATVIPQITGDFCPACGESLLDMENASRLGEAVTRFATQTQGPTA' A
#
# COMPACT_ATOMS: atom_id res chain seq x y z
N MET A 1 17.60 5.71 -1.46
CA MET A 1 18.20 5.33 -0.15
C MET A 1 18.12 3.82 0.04
N LYS A 2 18.93 3.20 0.93
CA LYS A 2 18.74 1.78 1.29
C LYS A 2 17.39 1.59 1.98
N CYS A 3 16.76 0.44 1.76
CA CYS A 3 15.51 0.09 2.41
C CYS A 3 15.69 0.05 3.95
N PRO A 4 14.89 0.80 4.72
CA PRO A 4 15.00 0.80 6.17
C PRO A 4 14.51 -0.51 6.82
N ALA A 5 13.63 -1.27 6.14
CA ALA A 5 13.09 -2.52 6.67
C ALA A 5 14.06 -3.70 6.57
N CYS A 6 14.73 -3.88 5.42
CA CYS A 6 15.60 -5.03 5.20
C CYS A 6 17.09 -4.68 5.03
N GLY A 7 17.44 -3.43 4.72
CA GLY A 7 18.82 -3.01 4.43
C GLY A 7 19.46 -3.59 3.17
N ALA A 8 18.80 -4.52 2.47
CA ALA A 8 19.38 -5.35 1.43
C ALA A 8 19.45 -4.68 0.04
N ALA A 9 18.51 -3.78 -0.28
CA ALA A 9 18.43 -3.13 -1.58
C ALA A 9 18.18 -1.62 -1.46
N GLN A 10 18.53 -0.90 -2.52
CA GLN A 10 18.13 0.49 -2.69
C GLN A 10 16.65 0.56 -3.09
N LEU A 11 15.94 1.51 -2.53
CA LEU A 11 14.56 1.80 -2.92
C LEU A 11 14.53 2.42 -4.33
N ILE A 12 13.53 2.03 -5.10
CA ILE A 12 13.29 2.50 -6.47
C ILE A 12 11.98 3.27 -6.48
N ARG A 13 12.04 4.54 -6.91
CA ARG A 13 10.86 5.37 -7.14
C ARG A 13 10.05 4.78 -8.29
N ASP A 14 8.79 4.48 -8.05
CA ASP A 14 7.88 3.85 -9.02
C ASP A 14 6.44 4.30 -8.76
N THR A 15 5.55 4.06 -9.73
CA THR A 15 4.09 4.20 -9.60
C THR A 15 3.46 2.86 -9.93
N ARG A 16 2.80 2.25 -8.96
CA ARG A 16 2.20 0.93 -9.13
C ARG A 16 0.86 0.82 -8.44
N ASP A 17 0.10 -0.17 -8.87
CA ASP A 17 -1.12 -0.54 -8.18
C ASP A 17 -0.76 -1.44 -6.99
N ILE A 18 -1.27 -1.12 -5.80
CA ILE A 18 -1.01 -1.87 -4.57
C ILE A 18 -2.15 -2.84 -4.31
N PRO A 19 -1.92 -4.16 -4.38
CA PRO A 19 -2.92 -5.14 -3.97
C PRO A 19 -3.09 -5.09 -2.45
N TYR A 20 -4.32 -4.88 -2.00
CA TYR A 20 -4.71 -4.97 -0.60
C TYR A 20 -5.56 -6.23 -0.40
N PRO A 21 -5.00 -7.29 0.22
CA PRO A 21 -5.75 -8.51 0.48
C PRO A 21 -6.79 -8.24 1.56
N GLY A 22 -8.07 -8.22 1.19
CA GLY A 22 -9.16 -8.35 2.15
C GLY A 22 -9.37 -9.81 2.53
N GLN A 23 -10.02 -10.05 3.66
CA GLN A 23 -10.29 -11.40 4.15
C GLN A 23 -11.09 -12.26 3.15
N ASP A 24 -11.99 -11.62 2.39
CA ASP A 24 -12.89 -12.29 1.45
C ASP A 24 -12.82 -11.71 0.02
N HIS A 25 -12.43 -10.44 -0.12
CA HIS A 25 -12.28 -9.76 -1.40
C HIS A 25 -10.89 -9.11 -1.49
N ALA A 26 -10.13 -9.38 -2.55
CA ALA A 26 -8.93 -8.62 -2.84
C ALA A 26 -9.32 -7.30 -3.51
N THR A 27 -8.78 -6.17 -3.04
CA THR A 27 -8.90 -4.89 -3.73
C THR A 27 -7.54 -4.45 -4.25
N VAL A 28 -7.55 -3.60 -5.26
CA VAL A 28 -6.36 -3.02 -5.85
C VAL A 28 -6.49 -1.51 -5.72
N ILE A 29 -5.49 -0.88 -5.12
CA ILE A 29 -5.43 0.57 -4.94
C ILE A 29 -4.53 1.11 -6.05
N PRO A 30 -5.09 1.77 -7.08
CA PRO A 30 -4.35 2.06 -8.29
C PRO A 30 -3.45 3.30 -8.13
N GLN A 31 -2.35 3.29 -8.90
CA GLN A 31 -1.50 4.46 -9.14
C GLN A 31 -0.97 5.11 -7.84
N ILE A 32 -0.35 4.30 -6.98
CA ILE A 32 0.34 4.77 -5.79
C ILE A 32 1.80 4.98 -6.13
N THR A 33 2.27 6.21 -5.95
CA THR A 33 3.66 6.60 -6.19
C THR A 33 4.44 6.53 -4.89
N GLY A 34 5.62 5.93 -4.96
CA GLY A 34 6.47 5.76 -3.80
C GLY A 34 7.81 5.15 -4.12
N ASP A 35 8.60 4.93 -3.09
CA ASP A 35 9.91 4.31 -3.14
C ASP A 35 9.79 2.86 -2.66
N PHE A 36 9.94 1.91 -3.60
CA PHE A 36 9.68 0.49 -3.38
C PHE A 36 10.97 -0.31 -3.26
N CYS A 37 11.02 -1.23 -2.30
CA CYS A 37 12.12 -2.15 -2.14
C CYS A 37 11.92 -3.40 -3.02
N PRO A 38 12.81 -3.68 -3.99
CA PRO A 38 12.70 -4.88 -4.82
C PRO A 38 13.05 -6.17 -4.07
N ALA A 39 13.68 -6.09 -2.89
CA ALA A 39 14.10 -7.26 -2.13
C ALA A 39 13.02 -7.80 -1.19
N CYS A 40 12.26 -6.92 -0.53
CA CYS A 40 11.27 -7.33 0.49
C CYS A 40 9.87 -6.77 0.27
N GLY A 41 9.65 -5.92 -0.74
CA GLY A 41 8.34 -5.35 -1.04
C GLY A 41 7.94 -4.15 -0.17
N GLU A 42 8.81 -3.66 0.71
CA GLU A 42 8.58 -2.44 1.50
C GLU A 42 8.30 -1.23 0.61
N SER A 43 7.43 -0.33 1.05
CA SER A 43 7.05 0.88 0.31
C SER A 43 7.13 2.12 1.20
N LEU A 44 7.94 3.10 0.81
CA LEU A 44 7.92 4.42 1.44
C LEU A 44 7.12 5.38 0.56
N LEU A 45 6.05 5.92 1.12
CA LEU A 45 5.14 6.85 0.44
C LEU A 45 5.33 8.26 0.98
N ASP A 46 5.12 9.27 0.14
CA ASP A 46 4.91 10.64 0.61
C ASP A 46 3.53 10.78 1.28
N MET A 47 3.30 11.91 1.94
CA MET A 47 2.06 12.14 2.69
C MET A 47 0.80 12.04 1.83
N GLU A 48 0.86 12.47 0.57
CA GLU A 48 -0.28 12.42 -0.34
C GLU A 48 -0.62 10.97 -0.68
N ASN A 49 0.36 10.18 -1.11
CA ASN A 49 0.17 8.77 -1.46
C ASN A 49 -0.17 7.91 -0.24
N ALA A 50 0.39 8.22 0.94
CA ALA A 50 0.04 7.57 2.19
C ALA A 50 -1.44 7.85 2.58
N SER A 51 -1.90 9.08 2.42
CA SER A 51 -3.30 9.46 2.69
C SER A 51 -4.25 8.75 1.74
N ARG A 52 -3.95 8.77 0.43
CA ARG A 52 -4.74 8.05 -0.60
C ARG A 52 -4.83 6.56 -0.31
N LEU A 53 -3.72 5.93 0.06
CA LEU A 53 -3.69 4.51 0.43
C LEU A 53 -4.56 4.26 1.66
N GLY A 54 -4.42 5.06 2.71
CA GLY A 54 -5.19 4.94 3.95
C GLY A 54 -6.69 5.13 3.76
N GLU A 55 -7.11 6.11 2.96
CA GLU A 55 -8.51 6.34 2.60
C GLU A 55 -9.10 5.15 1.84
N ALA A 56 -8.37 4.63 0.85
CA ALA A 56 -8.80 3.47 0.07
C ALA A 56 -8.93 2.21 0.93
N VAL A 57 -7.97 1.96 1.84
CA VAL A 57 -8.04 0.86 2.80
C VAL A 57 -9.22 1.02 3.75
N THR A 58 -9.43 2.21 4.30
CA THR A 58 -10.56 2.50 5.22
C THR A 58 -11.91 2.30 4.53
N ARG A 59 -12.04 2.81 3.30
CA ARG A 59 -13.23 2.63 2.47
C ARG A 59 -13.46 1.14 2.17
N PHE A 60 -12.41 0.38 1.91
CA PHE A 60 -12.53 -1.04 1.66
C PHE A 60 -12.96 -1.81 2.91
N ALA A 61 -12.30 -1.57 4.05
CA ALA A 61 -12.62 -2.20 5.34
C ALA A 61 -14.08 -1.96 5.75
N THR A 62 -14.55 -0.71 5.64
CA THR A 62 -15.93 -0.33 5.98
C THR A 62 -16.99 -0.88 5.02
N GLN A 63 -16.65 -1.18 3.76
CA GLN A 63 -17.56 -1.85 2.83
C GLN A 63 -17.66 -3.35 3.12
N THR A 64 -16.55 -4.00 3.52
CA THR A 64 -16.55 -5.42 3.90
C THR A 64 -17.15 -5.67 5.28
N GLN A 65 -17.05 -4.70 6.18
CA GLN A 65 -17.69 -4.71 7.48
C GLN A 65 -19.07 -4.03 7.35
N GLY A 66 -20.05 -4.74 6.80
CA GLY A 66 -21.46 -4.36 7.00
C GLY A 66 -21.75 -4.17 8.49
N PRO A 67 -22.68 -3.29 8.90
CA PRO A 67 -22.95 -3.04 10.31
C PRO A 67 -23.27 -4.38 10.98
N THR A 68 -22.39 -4.84 11.86
CA THR A 68 -22.70 -5.94 12.77
C THR A 68 -23.89 -5.48 13.59
N ALA A 69 -25.06 -6.05 13.27
CA ALA A 69 -26.30 -5.93 14.02
C ALA A 69 -26.18 -6.53 15.42
#